data_AF-A0A0F9DZD4-F1
#
_entry.id   AF-A0A0F9DZD4-F1
#
_cell.length_a   1.000
_cell.length_b   1.000
_cell.length_c   1.000
_cell.angle_alpha   90.00
_cell.angle_beta   90.00
_cell.angle_gamma   90.00
#
_symmetry.space_group_name_H-M   'P 1'
#
loop_
_entity.id
_entity.type
_entity.pdbx_description
1 polymer ?
#
loop_
_entity_poly.entity_id
_entity_poly.type
_entity_poly.pdbx_seq_one_letter_code
_entity_poly.pdbx_strand_id
1 'polypeptide(L)'
;MNGYVMNKSVSWRHAMKRSVGPGHKIPLDELYEQYGEKHDLKEGAVFVDWLRQIKLKDSSVWNIVYKDETTKKKTKVAKDEKAEDLTPPPMVTKELEVSDIVNMSVRKAREGLKKMTDLKLLTYAYNESRQLANKDTLCIMLRKRISELELTRR
;
A
#
# COMPACT_ATOMS: atom_id res chain seq x y z
N MET A 1 -5.76 -11.72 -21.75
CA MET A 1 -6.87 -11.80 -20.77
C MET A 1 -6.92 -10.63 -19.77
N ASN A 2 -7.91 -9.74 -19.88
CA ASN A 2 -7.99 -8.53 -19.05
C ASN A 2 -8.48 -8.77 -17.61
N GLY A 3 -7.57 -8.67 -16.64
CA GLY A 3 -7.92 -8.69 -15.21
C GLY A 3 -6.71 -8.75 -14.30
N TYR A 4 -6.93 -8.91 -13.00
CA TYR A 4 -5.85 -9.06 -12.03
C TYR A 4 -6.24 -9.93 -10.83
N VAL A 5 -5.24 -10.55 -10.23
CA VAL A 5 -5.31 -11.20 -8.92
C VAL A 5 -4.84 -10.22 -7.86
N MET A 6 -5.58 -10.09 -6.77
CA MET A 6 -5.25 -9.21 -5.64
C MET A 6 -5.23 -9.99 -4.33
N ASN A 7 -4.24 -9.68 -3.49
CA ASN A 7 -4.24 -10.10 -2.08
C ASN A 7 -5.19 -9.20 -1.27
N LYS A 8 -6.30 -9.78 -0.79
CA LYS A 8 -7.25 -9.16 0.15
C LYS A 8 -6.78 -9.18 1.59
N SER A 9 -5.86 -10.07 1.93
CA SER A 9 -5.37 -10.21 3.30
C SER A 9 -4.55 -8.99 3.72
N VAL A 10 -4.58 -8.68 5.01
CA VAL A 10 -3.77 -7.62 5.63
C VAL A 10 -2.29 -8.04 5.74
N SER A 11 -2.01 -9.34 5.65
CA SER A 11 -0.66 -9.89 5.71
C SER A 11 -0.08 -10.17 4.31
N TRP A 12 1.25 -10.23 4.26
CA TRP A 12 1.98 -10.67 3.08
C TRP A 12 1.65 -12.14 2.79
N ARG A 13 1.40 -12.43 1.52
CA ARG A 13 1.06 -13.77 1.07
C ARG A 13 1.84 -14.10 -0.19
N HIS A 14 2.15 -15.37 -0.35
CA HIS A 14 2.84 -15.85 -1.54
C HIS A 14 1.80 -16.32 -2.56
N ALA A 15 1.78 -15.66 -3.72
CA ALA A 15 1.12 -16.21 -4.89
C ALA A 15 2.21 -16.82 -5.77
N MET A 16 2.26 -18.15 -5.82
CA MET A 16 3.22 -18.89 -6.62
C MET A 16 4.66 -18.54 -6.19
N LYS A 17 5.53 -18.06 -7.09
CA LYS A 17 6.91 -17.66 -6.76
C LYS A 17 7.04 -16.20 -6.28
N ARG A 18 5.95 -15.43 -6.26
CA ARG A 18 5.97 -14.00 -5.93
C ARG A 18 5.42 -13.75 -4.52
N SER A 19 6.10 -12.88 -3.78
CA SER A 19 5.57 -12.31 -2.53
C SER A 19 4.65 -11.16 -2.87
N VAL A 20 3.39 -11.25 -2.44
CA VAL A 20 2.34 -10.28 -2.73
C VAL A 20 1.94 -9.59 -1.43
N GLY A 21 2.24 -8.30 -1.35
CA GLY A 21 1.81 -7.47 -0.22
C GLY A 21 0.30 -7.29 -0.18
N PRO A 22 -0.24 -6.81 0.95
CA PRO A 22 -1.67 -6.48 1.08
C PRO A 22 -2.09 -5.45 0.01
N GLY A 23 -3.18 -5.72 -0.72
CA GLY A 23 -3.71 -4.84 -1.76
C GLY A 23 -2.92 -4.83 -3.08
N HIS A 24 -1.77 -5.51 -3.17
CA HIS A 24 -1.03 -5.62 -4.42
C HIS A 24 -1.82 -6.42 -5.47
N LYS A 25 -1.71 -5.98 -6.72
CA LYS A 25 -2.36 -6.57 -7.90
C LYS A 25 -1.33 -7.21 -8.79
N ILE A 26 -1.63 -8.40 -9.30
CA ILE A 26 -0.87 -9.09 -10.34
C ILE A 26 -1.77 -9.22 -11.57
N PRO A 27 -1.37 -8.72 -12.74
CA PRO A 27 -2.15 -8.85 -13.96
C PRO A 27 -2.30 -10.33 -14.35
N LEU A 28 -3.50 -10.70 -14.84
CA LEU A 28 -3.79 -12.07 -15.27
C LEU A 28 -3.00 -12.44 -16.54
N ASP A 29 -2.69 -11.48 -17.40
CA ASP A 29 -1.87 -11.68 -18.62
C ASP A 29 -0.50 -12.26 -18.27
N GLU A 30 0.25 -11.61 -17.36
CA GLU A 30 1.55 -12.12 -16.92
C GLU A 30 1.47 -13.49 -16.27
N LEU A 31 0.39 -13.77 -15.53
CA LEU A 31 0.20 -15.07 -14.89
C LEU A 31 -0.10 -16.16 -15.92
N TYR A 32 -0.83 -15.82 -16.98
CA TYR A 32 -1.15 -16.73 -18.06
C TYR A 32 0.11 -17.10 -18.86
N GLU A 33 0.95 -16.12 -19.23
CA GLU A 33 2.24 -16.39 -19.89
C GLU A 33 3.13 -17.31 -19.04
N GLN A 34 3.15 -17.11 -17.71
CA GLN A 34 4.04 -17.87 -16.83
C GLN A 34 3.56 -19.29 -16.51
N TYR A 35 2.24 -19.51 -16.48
CA TYR A 35 1.64 -20.74 -15.97
C TYR A 35 0.58 -21.34 -16.89
N GLY A 36 -0.20 -20.51 -17.58
CA GLY A 36 -1.19 -20.97 -18.57
C GLY A 36 -0.52 -21.70 -19.73
N GLU A 37 0.50 -21.10 -20.34
CA GLU A 37 1.27 -21.73 -21.42
C GLU A 37 1.96 -23.03 -20.96
N LYS A 38 2.52 -23.04 -19.75
CA LYS A 38 3.21 -24.23 -19.22
C LYS A 38 2.31 -25.41 -18.92
N HIS A 39 1.02 -25.15 -18.74
CA HIS A 39 0.03 -26.16 -18.38
C HIS A 39 -0.96 -26.42 -19.52
N ASP A 40 -0.70 -25.92 -20.74
CA ASP A 40 -1.57 -26.05 -21.92
C ASP A 40 -3.04 -25.66 -21.64
N LEU A 41 -3.24 -24.63 -20.79
CA LEU A 41 -4.57 -24.17 -20.40
C LEU A 41 -5.06 -23.13 -21.42
N LYS A 42 -6.36 -23.17 -21.74
CA LYS A 42 -6.97 -22.12 -22.58
C LYS A 42 -7.09 -20.80 -21.81
N GLU A 43 -6.80 -19.69 -22.50
CA GLU A 43 -7.05 -18.34 -22.00
C GLU A 43 -8.51 -18.15 -21.55
N GLY A 44 -8.71 -17.36 -20.50
CA GLY A 44 -10.04 -17.00 -20.01
C GLY A 44 -10.49 -17.81 -18.81
N ALA A 45 -11.72 -18.33 -18.86
CA ALA A 45 -12.40 -18.94 -17.71
C ALA A 45 -11.66 -20.19 -17.19
N VAL A 46 -11.17 -21.04 -18.10
CA VAL A 46 -10.50 -22.31 -17.75
C VAL A 46 -9.23 -22.05 -16.92
N PHE A 47 -8.43 -21.05 -17.32
CA PHE A 47 -7.24 -20.66 -16.56
C PHE A 47 -7.57 -20.09 -15.17
N VAL A 48 -8.62 -19.27 -15.06
CA VAL A 48 -9.01 -18.71 -13.76
C VAL A 48 -9.60 -19.76 -12.83
N ASP A 49 -10.37 -20.71 -13.35
CA ASP A 49 -10.88 -21.82 -12.56
C ASP A 49 -9.73 -22.69 -12.04
N TRP A 50 -8.74 -22.96 -12.90
CA TRP A 50 -7.51 -23.62 -12.50
C TRP A 50 -6.76 -22.82 -11.41
N LEU A 51 -6.66 -21.49 -11.56
CA LEU A 51 -6.06 -20.64 -10.53
C LEU A 51 -6.81 -20.77 -9.20
N ARG A 52 -8.15 -20.73 -9.19
CA ARG A 52 -8.96 -20.89 -7.97
C ARG A 52 -8.79 -22.28 -7.34
N GLN A 53 -8.77 -23.33 -8.15
CA GLN A 53 -8.75 -24.71 -7.65
C GLN A 53 -7.36 -25.16 -7.21
N ILE A 54 -6.31 -24.81 -7.96
CA ILE A 54 -4.98 -25.37 -7.75
C ILE A 54 -4.10 -24.42 -6.94
N LYS A 55 -4.06 -23.13 -7.30
CA LYS A 55 -3.05 -22.19 -6.79
C LYS A 55 -3.56 -21.24 -5.71
N LEU A 56 -4.78 -20.72 -5.85
CA LEU A 56 -5.39 -19.67 -5.05
C LEU A 56 -6.67 -20.20 -4.40
N LYS A 57 -6.54 -21.30 -3.66
CA LYS A 57 -7.67 -22.00 -3.00
C LYS A 57 -8.42 -21.11 -2.02
N ASP A 58 -7.70 -20.25 -1.31
CA ASP A 58 -8.28 -19.36 -0.30
C ASP A 58 -8.93 -18.13 -0.93
N SER A 59 -10.24 -18.19 -1.10
CA SER A 59 -11.08 -17.07 -1.58
C SER A 59 -11.15 -15.89 -0.60
N SER A 60 -10.84 -16.12 0.67
CA SER A 60 -10.72 -15.07 1.69
C SER A 60 -9.44 -14.23 1.52
N VAL A 61 -8.40 -14.84 0.95
CA VAL A 61 -7.08 -14.23 0.76
C VAL A 61 -6.95 -13.66 -0.64
N TRP A 62 -7.44 -14.36 -1.66
CA TRP A 62 -7.22 -14.02 -3.06
C TRP A 62 -8.50 -13.57 -3.75
N ASN A 63 -8.43 -12.46 -4.46
CA ASN A 63 -9.51 -11.93 -5.27
C ASN A 63 -9.09 -11.87 -6.73
N ILE A 64 -9.84 -12.53 -7.61
CA ILE A 64 -9.62 -12.45 -9.06
C ILE A 64 -10.68 -11.52 -9.64
N VAL A 65 -10.24 -10.39 -10.19
CA VAL A 65 -11.11 -9.36 -10.75
C VAL A 65 -10.89 -9.31 -12.26
N TYR A 66 -11.95 -9.58 -13.02
CA TYR A 66 -11.97 -9.36 -14.46
C TYR A 66 -12.19 -7.88 -14.73
N LYS A 67 -11.40 -7.31 -15.64
CA LYS A 67 -11.71 -6.01 -16.21
C LYS A 67 -12.65 -6.25 -17.38
N ASP A 68 -13.90 -6.55 -17.07
CA ASP A 68 -14.94 -6.48 -18.09
C ASP A 68 -15.21 -5.00 -18.39
N GLU A 69 -14.98 -4.57 -19.63
CA GLU A 69 -15.28 -3.21 -20.09
C GLU A 69 -16.79 -2.89 -20.11
N THR A 70 -17.64 -3.76 -19.59
CA THR A 70 -19.10 -3.62 -19.60
C THR A 70 -19.72 -3.91 -18.24
N THR A 71 -19.50 -3.05 -17.25
CA THR A 71 -20.55 -2.77 -16.24
C THR A 71 -20.34 -1.43 -15.55
N LYS A 72 -20.78 -0.37 -16.25
CA LYS A 72 -21.36 0.80 -15.59
C LYS A 72 -22.59 0.35 -14.78
N LYS A 73 -22.42 0.00 -13.50
CA LYS A 73 -23.50 0.04 -12.51
C LYS A 73 -23.04 0.76 -11.25
N LYS A 74 -23.17 2.09 -11.34
CA LYS A 74 -23.63 3.04 -10.32
C LYS A 74 -23.29 2.70 -8.86
N THR A 75 -22.18 3.27 -8.39
CA THR A 75 -22.16 3.89 -7.06
C THR A 75 -21.78 5.34 -7.27
N LYS A 76 -22.77 6.23 -7.07
CA LYS A 76 -22.59 7.67 -7.11
C LYS A 76 -21.56 8.06 -6.04
N VAL A 77 -20.36 8.44 -6.46
CA VAL A 77 -19.56 9.40 -5.70
C VAL A 77 -19.48 10.61 -6.60
N ALA A 78 -20.21 11.65 -6.21
CA ALA A 78 -20.25 12.92 -6.91
C ALA A 78 -18.83 13.46 -7.03
N LYS A 79 -18.35 13.52 -8.26
CA LYS A 79 -17.13 14.24 -8.64
C LYS A 79 -17.65 15.36 -9.52
N ASP A 80 -17.85 16.53 -8.92
CA ASP A 80 -17.98 17.76 -9.68
C ASP A 80 -16.58 18.10 -10.21
N GLU A 81 -16.43 17.98 -11.52
CA GLU A 81 -15.35 18.60 -12.26
C GLU A 81 -15.90 19.93 -12.79
N LYS A 82 -15.29 21.02 -12.36
CA LYS A 82 -15.13 22.21 -13.20
C LYS A 82 -13.66 22.58 -13.20
N ALA A 83 -13.05 22.39 -14.36
CA ALA A 83 -11.82 23.05 -14.74
C ALA A 83 -12.13 24.54 -14.99
N GLU A 84 -11.24 25.42 -14.55
CA GLU A 84 -10.82 26.61 -15.31
C GLU A 84 -9.56 27.23 -14.66
N ASP A 85 -8.66 27.67 -15.53
CA ASP A 85 -7.36 28.29 -15.27
C ASP A 85 -7.36 29.32 -14.14
N LEU A 86 -6.57 29.10 -13.09
CA LEU A 86 -5.94 30.17 -12.32
C LEU A 86 -4.59 29.66 -11.78
N THR A 87 -3.52 30.35 -12.17
CA THR A 87 -2.14 30.31 -11.66
C THR A 87 -1.99 29.69 -10.26
N PRO A 88 -1.08 28.72 -10.04
CA PRO A 88 -0.87 28.17 -8.70
C PRO A 88 -0.32 29.26 -7.78
N PRO A 89 -1.01 29.63 -6.67
CA PRO A 89 -0.34 30.33 -5.59
C PRO A 89 0.69 29.37 -4.99
N PRO A 90 1.82 29.86 -4.44
CA PRO A 90 2.79 29.00 -3.78
C PRO A 90 2.09 28.34 -2.59
N MET A 91 1.69 27.07 -2.75
CA MET A 91 1.13 26.28 -1.68
C MET A 91 2.21 26.13 -0.63
N VAL A 92 2.04 26.88 0.45
CA VAL A 92 2.74 26.70 1.72
C VAL A 92 2.66 25.21 2.06
N THR A 93 3.83 24.58 2.13
CA THR A 93 4.03 23.17 2.46
C THR A 93 3.27 22.84 3.73
N LYS A 94 2.13 22.16 3.61
CA LYS A 94 1.43 21.64 4.78
C LYS A 94 2.37 20.72 5.55
N GLU A 95 2.56 21.12 6.79
CA GLU A 95 3.36 20.51 7.83
C GLU A 95 2.99 19.04 7.96
N LEU A 96 4.00 18.18 8.01
CA LEU A 96 3.84 16.74 8.21
C LEU A 96 2.93 16.48 9.41
N GLU A 97 1.81 15.78 9.20
CA GLU A 97 0.90 15.42 10.28
C GLU A 97 1.47 14.24 11.08
N VAL A 98 1.05 14.13 12.35
CA VAL A 98 1.50 13.06 13.25
C VAL A 98 1.16 11.67 12.67
N SER A 99 -0.03 11.57 12.09
CA SER A 99 -0.56 10.38 11.40
C SER A 99 0.35 9.91 10.27
N ASP A 100 0.99 10.84 9.55
CA ASP A 100 1.94 10.52 8.49
C ASP A 100 3.19 9.87 9.06
N ILE A 101 3.68 10.34 10.20
CA ILE A 101 4.88 9.83 10.89
C ILE A 101 4.65 8.41 11.43
N VAL A 102 3.51 8.19 12.10
CA VAL A 102 3.17 6.89 12.70
C VAL A 102 2.97 5.80 11.64
N ASN A 103 2.43 6.17 10.49
CA ASN A 103 2.20 5.27 9.37
C ASN A 103 3.42 5.08 8.46
N MET A 104 4.55 5.75 8.73
CA MET A 104 5.76 5.55 7.93
C MET A 104 6.30 4.13 8.07
N SER A 105 6.84 3.60 6.97
CA SER A 105 7.69 2.42 7.01
C SER A 105 9.05 2.77 7.62
N VAL A 106 9.70 1.80 8.26
CA VAL A 106 11.03 1.95 8.86
C VAL A 106 12.04 2.54 7.88
N ARG A 107 11.99 2.15 6.60
CA ARG A 107 12.88 2.68 5.56
C ARG A 107 12.65 4.16 5.31
N LYS A 108 11.40 4.58 5.16
CA LYS A 108 11.05 6.00 4.98
C LYS A 108 11.33 6.82 6.25
N ALA A 109 11.09 6.26 7.43
CA ALA A 109 11.37 6.92 8.71
C ALA A 109 12.88 7.21 8.89
N ARG A 110 13.77 6.30 8.46
CA ARG A 110 15.24 6.54 8.52
C ARG A 110 15.70 7.75 7.72
N GLU A 111 15.02 8.06 6.62
CA GLU A 111 15.34 9.21 5.76
C GLU A 111 14.56 10.46 6.19
N GLY A 112 13.30 10.30 6.57
CA GLY A 112 12.40 11.38 6.97
C GLY A 112 12.76 11.99 8.32
N LEU A 113 13.07 11.18 9.34
CA LEU A 113 13.37 11.66 10.69
C LEU A 113 14.63 12.53 10.76
N LYS A 114 15.59 12.31 9.85
CA LYS A 114 16.80 13.15 9.75
C LYS A 114 16.48 14.58 9.33
N LYS A 115 15.43 14.77 8.54
CA LYS A 115 15.00 16.09 8.04
C LYS A 115 14.06 16.80 9.02
N MET A 116 13.40 16.05 9.91
CA MET A 116 12.50 16.61 10.92
C MET A 116 13.28 17.26 12.07
N THR A 117 12.85 18.47 12.43
CA THR A 117 13.41 19.31 13.51
C THR A 117 12.40 19.60 14.62
N ASP A 118 11.12 19.27 14.41
CA ASP A 118 10.05 19.63 15.32
C ASP A 118 9.93 18.64 16.48
N LEU A 119 10.48 19.05 17.62
CA LEU A 119 10.55 18.21 18.82
C LEU A 119 9.16 17.83 19.33
N LYS A 120 8.21 18.78 19.38
CA LYS A 120 6.83 18.53 19.85
C LYS A 120 6.12 17.49 18.97
N LEU A 121 6.29 17.58 17.66
CA LEU A 121 5.70 16.66 16.68
C LEU A 121 6.26 15.24 16.87
N LEU A 122 7.58 15.11 17.05
CA LEU A 122 8.25 13.83 17.27
C LEU A 122 7.86 13.18 18.60
N THR A 123 7.74 13.95 19.68
CA THR A 123 7.28 13.44 20.99
C THR A 123 5.85 12.93 20.92
N TYR A 124 4.97 13.65 20.23
CA TYR A 124 3.58 13.25 20.09
C TYR A 124 3.46 11.99 19.20
N ALA A 125 4.19 11.95 18.07
CA ALA A 125 4.28 10.77 17.22
C ALA A 125 4.86 9.54 17.94
N TYR A 126 5.81 9.74 18.85
CA TYR A 126 6.35 8.66 19.68
C TYR A 126 5.29 8.06 20.62
N ASN A 127 4.51 8.91 21.29
CA ASN A 127 3.46 8.46 22.20
C ASN A 127 2.36 7.69 21.46
N GLU A 128 1.96 8.17 20.29
CA GLU A 128 0.95 7.49 19.45
C GLU A 128 1.49 6.17 18.87
N SER A 129 2.74 6.17 18.37
CA SER A 129 3.37 4.95 17.85
C SER A 129 3.55 3.87 18.91
N ARG A 130 3.77 4.25 20.17
CA ARG A 130 3.90 3.33 21.30
C ARG A 130 2.60 2.58 21.62
N GLN A 131 1.44 3.16 21.30
CA GLN A 131 0.15 2.52 21.51
C GLN A 131 -0.14 1.43 20.48
N LEU A 132 0.55 1.44 19.34
CA LEU A 132 0.35 0.49 18.24
C LEU A 132 1.29 -0.72 18.36
N ALA A 133 0.74 -1.92 18.14
CA ALA A 133 1.53 -3.15 18.09
C ALA A 133 2.48 -3.19 16.87
N ASN A 134 3.65 -3.82 17.02
CA ASN A 134 4.67 -4.00 15.98
C ASN A 134 5.35 -2.71 15.47
N LYS A 135 5.32 -1.62 16.25
CA LYS A 135 5.97 -0.35 15.91
C LYS A 135 7.23 -0.06 16.73
N ASP A 136 7.76 -1.05 17.45
CA ASP A 136 8.92 -0.90 18.35
C ASP A 136 10.15 -0.30 17.66
N THR A 137 10.43 -0.72 16.43
CA THR A 137 11.58 -0.20 15.67
C THR A 137 11.42 1.29 15.34
N LEU A 138 10.19 1.75 15.07
CA LEU A 138 9.87 3.17 14.84
C LEU A 138 10.04 3.97 16.13
N CYS A 139 9.54 3.44 17.25
CA CYS A 139 9.67 4.05 18.58
C CYS A 139 11.13 4.25 18.97
N ILE A 140 12.01 3.27 18.72
CA ILE A 140 13.46 3.38 18.98
C ILE A 140 14.08 4.50 18.15
N MET A 141 13.72 4.60 16.86
CA MET A 141 14.26 5.65 15.97
C MET A 141 13.77 7.05 16.36
N LEU A 142 12.49 7.19 16.71
CA LEU A 142 11.91 8.44 17.21
C LEU A 142 12.61 8.89 18.49
N ARG A 143 12.78 7.98 19.46
CA ARG A 143 13.46 8.27 20.72
C ARG A 143 14.89 8.73 20.50
N LYS A 144 15.65 8.05 19.64
CA LYS A 144 17.02 8.45 19.30
C LYS A 144 17.06 9.84 18.68
N ARG A 145 16.14 10.14 17.77
CA ARG A 145 16.08 11.46 17.11
C ARG A 145 15.69 12.58 18.07
N ILE A 146 14.75 12.33 18.97
CA ILE A 146 14.38 13.28 20.02
C ILE A 146 15.60 13.60 20.88
N SER A 147 16.33 12.59 21.36
CA SER A 147 17.54 12.79 22.15
C SER A 147 18.64 13.55 21.40
N GLU A 148 18.84 13.29 20.10
CA GLU A 148 19.78 14.06 19.27
C GLU A 148 19.40 15.55 19.19
N LEU A 149 18.11 15.86 19.00
CA LEU A 149 17.63 17.23 18.94
C LEU A 149 17.70 17.93 20.31
N GLU A 150 17.43 17.22 21.40
CA GLU A 150 17.62 17.72 22.78
C GLU A 150 19.08 18.05 23.07
N LEU A 151 20.01 17.17 22.67
CA LEU A 151 21.45 17.39 22.80
C LEU A 151 21.95 18.56 21.95
N THR A 152 21.38 18.78 20.77
CA THR A 152 21.80 19.86 19.86
C THR A 152 21.29 21.23 20.32
N ARG A 153 20.17 21.27 21.08
CA ARG A 153 19.59 22.51 21.61
C ARG A 153 20.16 22.92 22.97
N ARG A 154 20.89 22.04 23.62
CA ARG A 154 21.50 22.25 24.94
C ARG A 154 22.92 22.77 24.79
#